data_AF-A0A2E7EQI8-F1
#
_entry.id   AF-A0A2E7EQI8-F1
#
_cell.length_a   1.000
_cell.length_b   1.000
_cell.length_c   1.000
_cell.angle_alpha   90.00
_cell.angle_beta   90.00
_cell.angle_gamma   90.00
#
_symmetry.space_group_name_H-M   'P 1'
#
loop_
_entity.id
_entity.type
_entity.pdbx_description
1 polymer ?
#
loop_
_entity_poly.entity_id
_entity_poly.type
_entity_poly.pdbx_seq_one_letter_code
_entity_poly.pdbx_strand_id
1 'polypeptide(L)' 'MRVRSISLIVFAAIAVLSTAITAAEPASKISPKIAWYGTLATGLEEAARSKRPILLVAAAPHCLGVPGIW' A
#
# COMPACT_ATOMS: atom_id res chain seq x y z
N MET A 1 37.03 -21.49 34.61
CA MET A 1 35.94 -20.52 34.89
C MET A 1 35.79 -19.44 33.80
N ARG A 2 36.86 -18.99 33.15
CA ARG A 2 36.84 -17.95 32.08
C ARG A 2 36.00 -18.31 30.85
N VAL A 3 36.02 -19.58 30.40
CA VAL A 3 35.29 -20.06 29.20
C VAL A 3 33.76 -20.14 29.42
N ARG A 4 33.31 -20.48 30.64
CA ARG A 4 31.88 -20.49 31.02
C ARG A 4 31.28 -19.08 31.03
N SER A 5 32.07 -18.09 31.45
CA SER A 5 31.66 -16.68 31.49
C SER A 5 31.57 -16.07 30.10
N ILE A 6 32.48 -16.40 29.18
CA ILE A 6 32.42 -15.97 27.77
C ILE A 6 31.19 -16.56 27.08
N SER A 7 30.89 -17.84 27.31
CA SER A 7 29.72 -18.52 26.71
C SER A 7 28.38 -17.89 27.12
N LEU A 8 28.26 -17.45 28.38
CA LEU A 8 27.05 -16.79 28.89
C LEU A 8 26.88 -15.37 28.31
N ILE A 9 27.97 -14.62 28.16
CA ILE A 9 27.93 -13.27 27.58
C ILE A 9 27.54 -13.32 26.10
N VAL A 10 28.07 -14.28 25.35
CA VAL A 10 27.73 -14.45 23.93
C VAL A 10 26.26 -14.84 23.75
N PHE A 11 25.75 -15.77 24.58
CA PHE A 11 24.33 -16.15 24.54
C PHE A 11 23.40 -14.98 24.90
N ALA A 12 23.75 -14.20 25.92
CA ALA A 12 22.98 -13.02 26.30
C ALA A 12 22.99 -11.95 25.19
N ALA A 13 24.14 -11.72 24.54
CA ALA A 13 24.25 -10.78 23.43
C ALA A 13 23.41 -11.21 22.21
N ILE A 14 23.38 -12.50 21.87
CA ILE A 14 22.56 -13.05 20.78
C ILE A 14 21.06 -12.93 21.10
N ALA A 15 20.67 -13.15 22.35
CA ALA A 15 19.29 -13.01 22.79
C ALA A 15 18.81 -11.55 22.74
N VAL A 16 19.66 -10.59 23.14
CA VAL A 16 19.37 -9.14 23.07
C VAL A 16 19.30 -8.64 21.63
N LEU A 17 20.09 -9.20 20.72
CA LEU A 17 20.05 -8.81 19.30
C LEU A 17 18.74 -9.26 18.60
N SER A 18 18.10 -10.33 19.07
CA SER A 18 16.90 -10.90 18.42
C SER A 18 15.60 -10.15 18.72
N THR A 19 15.51 -9.35 19.79
CA THR A 19 14.27 -8.64 20.15
C THR A 19 14.07 -7.32 19.41
N ALA A 20 15.11 -6.78 18.77
CA ALA A 20 15.05 -5.49 18.07
C ALA A 20 14.45 -5.55 16.66
N ILE A 21 14.21 -6.74 16.11
CA ILE A 21 13.85 -6.90 14.69
C ILE A 21 12.34 -6.91 14.38
N THR A 22 11.47 -6.89 15.41
CA THR A 22 10.01 -7.05 15.19
C THR A 22 9.17 -5.79 15.39
N ALA A 23 9.71 -4.61 15.07
CA ALA A 23 8.94 -3.35 15.10
C ALA A 23 8.64 -2.79 13.69
N ALA A 24 8.62 -3.63 12.65
CA ALA A 24 8.02 -3.27 11.37
C ALA A 24 6.52 -3.62 11.43
N GLU A 25 5.71 -2.65 11.86
CA GLU A 25 4.26 -2.73 11.78
C GLU A 25 3.89 -3.03 10.31
N PRO A 26 3.08 -4.06 10.02
CA PRO A 26 2.73 -4.37 8.64
C PRO A 26 1.91 -3.20 8.12
N ALA A 27 2.52 -2.36 7.28
CA ALA A 27 1.81 -1.32 6.56
C ALA A 27 0.61 -1.97 5.88
N SER A 28 -0.59 -1.57 6.30
CA SER A 28 -1.85 -2.08 5.75
C SER A 28 -1.77 -2.01 4.23
N LYS A 29 -1.82 -3.18 3.56
CA LYS A 29 -1.75 -3.28 2.09
C LYS A 29 -3.07 -2.82 1.46
N ILE A 30 -3.44 -1.57 1.69
CA ILE A 30 -4.50 -0.93 0.91
C ILE A 30 -3.88 -0.61 -0.44
N SER A 31 -4.10 -1.51 -1.40
CA SER A 31 -3.77 -1.23 -2.79
C SER A 31 -4.51 0.06 -3.21
N PRO A 32 -3.83 1.02 -3.85
CA PRO A 32 -4.48 2.22 -4.32
C PRO A 32 -5.64 1.85 -5.26
N LYS A 33 -6.83 2.39 -4.99
CA LYS A 33 -8.04 2.17 -5.79
C LYS A 33 -8.24 3.31 -6.80
N ILE A 34 -8.95 3.02 -7.88
CA ILE A 34 -9.39 4.04 -8.85
C ILE A 34 -10.64 4.73 -8.29
N ALA A 35 -10.62 6.05 -8.23
CA ALA A 35 -11.80 6.86 -7.97
C ALA A 35 -12.52 7.12 -9.30
N TRP A 36 -13.78 6.69 -9.38
CA TRP A 36 -14.62 6.88 -10.56
C TRP A 36 -15.57 8.06 -10.35
N TYR A 37 -15.64 8.95 -11.34
CA TYR A 37 -16.56 10.08 -11.36
C TYR A 37 -17.56 9.89 -12.49
N GLY A 38 -18.86 9.90 -12.18
CA GLY A 38 -19.93 9.59 -13.15
C GLY A 38 -20.17 10.69 -14.19
N THR A 39 -19.55 11.86 -14.06
CA THR A 39 -19.67 12.94 -15.04
C THR A 39 -18.30 13.56 -15.31
N LEU A 40 -18.13 14.11 -16.51
CA LEU A 40 -16.91 14.85 -16.85
C LEU A 40 -16.72 16.09 -15.95
N ALA A 41 -17.81 16.76 -15.58
CA ALA A 41 -17.76 17.96 -14.74
C ALA A 41 -17.15 17.67 -13.36
N THR A 42 -17.65 16.65 -12.68
CA THR A 42 -17.13 16.26 -11.36
C THR A 42 -15.70 15.72 -11.44
N GLY A 43 -15.34 15.02 -12.52
CA GLY A 43 -13.97 14.60 -12.77
C GLY A 43 -12.99 15.78 -12.94
N LEU A 44 -13.40 16.82 -13.69
CA LEU A 44 -12.59 18.03 -13.90
C LEU A 44 -12.43 18.87 -12.64
N GLU A 45 -13.49 18.99 -11.83
CA GLU A 45 -13.43 19.65 -10.52
C GLU A 45 -12.37 19.01 -9.61
N GLU A 46 -12.35 17.67 -9.58
CA GLU A 46 -11.41 16.90 -8.77
C GLU A 46 -9.99 16.92 -9.34
N ALA A 47 -9.84 16.98 -10.66
CA ALA A 47 -8.57 17.24 -11.33
C ALA A 47 -7.95 18.57 -10.86
N ALA A 48 -8.76 19.63 -10.84
CA ALA A 48 -8.34 20.96 -10.41
C ALA A 48 -7.99 20.98 -8.92
N ARG A 49 -8.86 20.41 -8.06
CA ARG A 49 -8.64 20.34 -6.61
C ARG A 49 -7.36 19.58 -6.25
N SER A 50 -7.12 18.45 -6.92
CA SER A 50 -5.98 17.57 -6.62
C SER A 50 -4.71 17.92 -7.39
N LYS A 51 -4.79 18.78 -8.41
CA LYS A 51 -3.70 19.11 -9.36
C LYS A 51 -3.15 17.88 -10.07
N ARG A 52 -4.04 16.94 -10.44
CA ARG A 52 -3.69 15.70 -11.14
C ARG A 52 -4.43 15.61 -12.47
N PRO A 53 -3.83 15.04 -13.52
CA PRO A 53 -4.53 14.78 -14.76
C PRO A 53 -5.65 13.74 -14.55
N ILE A 54 -6.64 13.76 -15.44
CA ILE A 54 -7.73 12.76 -15.47
C ILE A 54 -7.59 11.83 -16.67
N LEU A 55 -8.10 10.61 -16.50
CA LEU A 55 -8.32 9.66 -17.57
C LEU A 55 -9.82 9.59 -17.85
N LEU A 56 -10.25 10.04 -19.04
CA LEU A 56 -11.63 9.90 -19.48
C LEU A 56 -11.80 8.53 -20.14
N VAL A 57 -12.69 7.70 -19.58
CA VAL A 57 -13.09 6.42 -20.15
C VAL A 57 -14.54 6.54 -20.60
N ALA A 58 -14.78 6.36 -21.91
CA ALA A 58 -16.11 6.29 -22.48
C ALA A 58 -16.27 4.93 -23.16
N ALA A 59 -17.35 4.23 -22.82
CA ALA A 59 -17.68 2.96 -23.44
C ALA A 59 -19.20 2.83 -23.47
N ALA A 60 -19.71 2.17 -24.52
CA ALA A 60 -21.13 1.90 -24.65
C ALA A 60 -21.38 0.41 -24.35
N PRO A 61 -22.44 0.05 -23.61
CA PRO A 61 -22.73 -1.35 -23.27
C PRO A 61 -22.87 -2.27 -24.49
N HIS A 62 -23.29 -1.72 -25.64
CA HIS A 62 -23.42 -2.46 -26.89
C HIS A 62 -22.08 -2.72 -27.59
N CYS A 63 -21.00 -2.08 -27.16
CA CYS A 63 -19.65 -2.33 -27.68
C CYS A 63 -19.02 -3.49 -26.91
N LEU A 64 -18.73 -4.60 -27.61
CA LEU A 64 -17.96 -5.76 -27.10
C LEU A 64 -18.54 -6.45 -25.85
N GLY A 65 -19.77 -6.13 -25.44
CA GLY A 65 -20.48 -6.81 -24.36
C GLY A 65 -19.81 -6.68 -22.99
N VAL A 66 -19.08 -5.59 -22.72
CA VAL A 66 -18.37 -5.40 -21.45
C VAL A 66 -19.36 -4.92 -20.37
N PRO A 67 -19.65 -5.73 -19.34
CA PRO A 67 -20.57 -5.35 -18.28
C PRO A 67 -19.95 -4.33 -17.32
N GLY A 68 -20.73 -3.35 -16.87
CA GLY A 68 -20.37 -2.49 -15.73
C GLY A 68 -19.90 -1.06 -16.06
N ILE A 69 -19.98 -0.65 -17.32
CA ILE A 69 -19.80 0.75 -17.73
C ILE A 69 -21.18 1.24 -18.23
N TRP A 70 -21.76 2.25 -17.56
CA TRP A 70 -23.10 2.78 -17.84
C TRP A 70 -23.02 4.29 -18.02
#